data_AF-A0A963UJJ7-F1
#
_entry.id   AF-A0A963UJJ7-F1
#
_cell.length_a   1.000
_cell.length_b   1.000
_cell.length_c   1.000
_cell.angle_alpha   90.00
_cell.angle_beta   90.00
_cell.angle_gamma   90.00
#
_symmetry.space_group_name_H-M   'P 1'
#
loop_
_entity.id
_entity.type
_entity.pdbx_description
1 polymer ?
#
loop_
_entity_poly.entity_id
_entity_poly.type
_entity_poly.pdbx_seq_one_letter_code
_entity_poly.pdbx_strand_id
1 'polypeptide(L)'
;MTAPSASRLALVTGASRGLGFALAAALGARGWHVLAAARTVGGLEELDDRIKAAGGTATLAPLNVTDAGAMEHLAGSIGARWGGLGLWVHAAIH
;
A
#
# COMPACT_ATOMS: atom_id res chain seq x y z
N MET A 1 -9.35 27.69 -5.09
CA MET A 1 -9.21 26.26 -5.40
C MET A 1 -8.26 25.67 -4.36
N THR A 2 -8.78 24.99 -3.35
CA THR A 2 -8.01 24.42 -2.24
C THR A 2 -7.07 23.35 -2.79
N ALA A 3 -5.77 23.45 -2.49
CA ALA A 3 -4.79 22.42 -2.83
C ALA A 3 -5.27 21.05 -2.33
N PRO A 4 -5.13 19.97 -3.11
CA PRO A 4 -5.51 18.64 -2.64
C PRO A 4 -4.80 18.38 -1.31
N SER A 5 -5.59 18.14 -0.26
CA SER A 5 -5.09 17.75 1.06
C SER A 5 -4.12 16.58 0.89
N ALA A 6 -2.97 16.60 1.57
CA ALA A 6 -1.94 15.55 1.54
C ALA A 6 -2.53 14.20 1.14
N SER A 7 -2.20 13.76 -0.07
CA SER A 7 -2.78 12.61 -0.76
C SER A 7 -2.99 11.47 0.23
N ARG A 8 -4.22 10.92 0.31
CA ARG A 8 -4.58 9.81 1.22
C ARG A 8 -3.83 8.53 0.81
N LEU A 9 -2.53 8.48 1.09
CA LEU A 9 -1.63 7.39 0.79
C LEU A 9 -1.46 6.52 2.03
N ALA A 10 -1.82 5.24 1.91
CA ALA A 10 -1.61 4.23 2.93
C ALA A 10 -0.60 3.19 2.46
N LEU A 11 0.51 3.03 3.19
CA LEU A 11 1.36 1.85 3.06
C LEU A 11 0.78 0.72 3.90
N VAL A 12 0.53 -0.44 3.29
CA VAL A 12 0.12 -1.66 3.99
C VAL A 12 1.16 -2.74 3.74
N THR A 13 1.87 -3.16 4.79
CA THR A 13 2.76 -4.34 4.71
C THR A 13 2.00 -5.61 5.07
N GLY A 14 2.39 -6.75 4.49
CA GLY A 14 1.62 -7.99 4.64
C GLY A 14 0.27 -7.94 3.89
N ALA A 15 0.20 -7.13 2.83
CA ALA A 15 -1.05 -6.86 2.12
C ALA A 15 -1.59 -8.03 1.28
N SER A 16 -0.81 -9.09 1.07
CA SER A 16 -1.19 -10.19 0.18
C SER A 16 -2.21 -11.18 0.76
N ARG A 17 -2.55 -11.11 2.05
CA ARG A 17 -3.57 -11.97 2.70
C ARG A 17 -4.00 -11.45 4.08
N GLY A 18 -4.98 -12.11 4.68
CA GLY A 18 -5.35 -11.94 6.09
C GLY A 18 -5.78 -10.52 6.44
N LEU A 19 -5.34 -10.04 7.61
CA LEU A 19 -5.72 -8.71 8.11
C LEU A 19 -5.21 -7.58 7.22
N GLY A 20 -3.96 -7.66 6.73
CA GLY A 20 -3.37 -6.66 5.85
C GLY A 20 -4.16 -6.50 4.55
N PHE A 21 -4.55 -7.61 3.92
CA PHE A 21 -5.40 -7.61 2.73
C PHE A 21 -6.77 -6.98 3.00
N ALA A 22 -7.44 -7.40 4.08
CA ALA A 22 -8.76 -6.88 4.42
C ALA A 22 -8.74 -5.36 4.69
N LEU A 23 -7.73 -4.89 5.43
CA LEU A 23 -7.55 -3.46 5.69
C LEU A 23 -7.23 -2.68 4.41
N ALA A 24 -6.32 -3.19 3.58
CA ALA A 24 -5.97 -2.56 2.31
C ALA A 24 -7.20 -2.40 1.40
N ALA A 25 -8.00 -3.46 1.24
CA ALA A 25 -9.24 -3.40 0.46
C ALA A 25 -10.23 -2.37 1.03
N ALA A 26 -10.41 -2.34 2.36
CA ALA A 26 -11.29 -1.39 3.02
C ALA A 26 -10.80 0.06 2.90
N LEU A 27 -9.49 0.30 2.94
CA LEU A 27 -8.90 1.62 2.72
C LEU A 27 -9.10 2.09 1.27
N GLY A 28 -8.85 1.22 0.30
CA GLY A 28 -9.07 1.50 -1.13
C GLY A 28 -10.52 1.90 -1.41
N ALA A 29 -11.49 1.16 -0.87
CA ALA A 29 -12.92 1.48 -0.98
C ALA A 29 -13.31 2.83 -0.32
N ARG A 30 -12.48 3.36 0.59
CA ARG A 30 -12.68 4.65 1.26
C ARG A 30 -11.90 5.79 0.59
N GLY A 31 -11.40 5.56 -0.62
CA GLY A 31 -10.70 6.55 -1.43
C GLY A 31 -9.25 6.79 -1.02
N TRP A 32 -8.63 5.87 -0.30
CA TRP A 32 -7.17 5.87 -0.11
C TRP A 32 -6.49 5.27 -1.33
N HIS A 33 -5.35 5.84 -1.74
CA HIS A 33 -4.41 5.13 -2.59
C HIS A 33 -3.62 4.16 -1.70
N VAL A 34 -3.58 2.88 -2.06
CA VAL A 34 -2.91 1.86 -1.26
C VAL A 34 -1.58 1.47 -1.89
N LEU A 35 -0.48 1.72 -1.19
CA LEU A 35 0.82 1.12 -1.50
C LEU A 35 0.88 -0.26 -0.80
N ALA A 36 0.63 -1.32 -1.56
CA ALA A 36 0.50 -2.68 -1.02
C ALA A 36 1.83 -3.43 -1.10
N ALA A 37 2.43 -3.73 0.05
CA ALA A 37 3.72 -4.40 0.16
C ALA A 37 3.60 -5.82 0.73
N ALA A 38 4.09 -6.82 0.00
CA ALA A 38 4.17 -8.21 0.45
C ALA A 38 5.10 -9.03 -0.45
N ARG A 39 5.40 -10.27 -0.07
CA ARG A 39 6.25 -11.18 -0.85
C ARG A 39 5.51 -11.88 -1.98
N THR A 40 4.23 -12.23 -1.77
CA THR A 40 3.45 -13.01 -2.72
C THR A 40 2.75 -12.10 -3.71
N VAL A 41 3.24 -12.07 -4.96
CA VAL A 41 2.70 -11.23 -6.04
C VAL A 41 1.23 -11.53 -6.32
N GLY A 42 0.84 -12.81 -6.45
CA GLY A 42 -0.55 -13.15 -6.78
C GLY A 42 -1.59 -12.62 -5.76
N GLY A 43 -1.24 -12.57 -4.46
CA GLY A 43 -2.13 -11.98 -3.47
C GLY A 43 -2.17 -10.45 -3.49
N LEU A 44 -1.13 -9.80 -4.04
CA LEU A 44 -1.14 -8.37 -4.31
C LEU A 44 -2.00 -8.04 -5.54
N GLU A 45 -1.94 -8.86 -6.58
CA GLU A 45 -2.79 -8.72 -7.78
C GLU A 45 -4.27 -8.89 -7.44
N GLU A 46 -4.62 -9.92 -6.65
CA GLU A 46 -5.99 -10.11 -6.15
C GLU A 46 -6.49 -8.89 -5.36
N LEU A 47 -5.61 -8.29 -4.55
CA LEU A 47 -5.93 -7.08 -3.79
C LEU A 47 -6.16 -5.88 -4.72
N ASP A 48 -5.32 -5.70 -5.74
CA ASP A 48 -5.45 -4.62 -6.72
C ASP A 48 -6.77 -4.71 -7.48
N ASP A 49 -7.15 -5.91 -7.94
CA ASP A 49 -8.43 -6.15 -8.59
C ASP A 49 -9.60 -5.81 -7.66
N ARG A 50 -9.53 -6.21 -6.38
CA ARG A 50 -10.55 -5.89 -5.38
C ARG A 50 -10.67 -4.38 -5.11
N ILE A 51 -9.55 -3.68 -5.05
CA ILE A 51 -9.52 -2.22 -4.84
C ILE A 51 -10.08 -1.50 -6.08
N LYS A 52 -9.68 -1.91 -7.28
CA LYS A 52 -10.18 -1.36 -8.55
C LYS A 52 -11.68 -1.59 -8.71
N ALA A 53 -12.18 -2.77 -8.36
CA ALA A 53 -13.62 -3.07 -8.37
C ALA A 53 -14.43 -2.16 -7.43
N ALA A 54 -13.80 -1.64 -6.37
CA ALA A 54 -14.39 -0.66 -5.45
C ALA A 54 -14.17 0.80 -5.88
N GLY A 55 -13.60 1.05 -7.07
CA GLY A 55 -13.29 2.40 -7.57
C GLY A 55 -12.04 3.04 -6.96
N GLY A 56 -11.25 2.28 -6.21
CA GLY A 56 -9.98 2.73 -5.62
C GLY A 56 -8.78 2.46 -6.54
N THR A 57 -7.59 2.74 -6.03
CA THR A 57 -6.33 2.46 -6.74
C THR A 57 -5.26 1.92 -5.78
N ALA A 58 -4.43 1.01 -6.28
CA ALA A 58 -3.28 0.50 -5.55
C ALA A 58 -2.00 0.58 -6.39
N THR A 59 -0.86 0.67 -5.70
CA THR A 59 0.47 0.43 -6.27
C THR A 59 1.03 -0.79 -5.56
N LEU A 60 1.42 -1.80 -6.34
CA LEU A 60 1.96 -3.04 -5.80
C LEU A 60 3.47 -2.92 -5.63
N ALA A 61 3.95 -3.31 -4.45
CA ALA A 61 5.37 -3.34 -4.11
C ALA A 61 5.74 -4.76 -3.62
N PRO A 62 6.04 -5.69 -4.54
CA PRO A 62 6.55 -7.01 -4.17
C PRO A 62 7.90 -6.87 -3.45
N LEU A 63 7.92 -7.04 -2.14
CA LEU A 63 9.13 -6.90 -1.34
C LEU A 63 9.05 -7.70 -0.03
N ASN A 64 10.23 -7.97 0.53
CA ASN A 64 10.38 -8.50 1.87
C ASN A 64 10.69 -7.36 2.85
N VAL A 65 9.88 -7.19 3.90
CA VAL A 65 10.06 -6.11 4.89
C VAL A 65 11.31 -6.27 5.75
N THR A 66 11.91 -7.46 5.79
CA THR A 66 13.18 -7.69 6.51
C THR A 66 14.40 -7.29 5.69
N ASP A 67 14.22 -6.94 4.41
CA ASP A 67 15.28 -6.40 3.56
C ASP A 67 15.35 -4.88 3.76
N ALA A 68 16.36 -4.44 4.50
CA ALA A 68 16.57 -3.03 4.80
C ALA A 68 16.77 -2.17 3.54
N GLY A 69 17.51 -2.68 2.55
CA GLY A 69 17.77 -1.94 1.30
C GLY A 69 16.50 -1.78 0.48
N ALA A 70 15.65 -2.80 0.43
CA ALA A 70 14.34 -2.71 -0.22
C ALA A 70 13.43 -1.69 0.47
N MET A 71 13.42 -1.66 1.81
CA MET A 71 12.63 -0.71 2.60
C MET A 71 13.13 0.72 2.46
N GLU A 72 14.45 0.95 2.41
CA GLU A 72 15.05 2.25 2.13
C GLU A 72 14.67 2.77 0.75
N HIS A 73 14.78 1.92 -0.28
CA HIS A 73 14.40 2.28 -1.64
C HIS A 73 12.89 2.60 -1.76
N LEU A 74 12.04 1.84 -1.07
CA LEU A 74 10.60 2.11 -0.98
C LEU A 74 10.34 3.47 -0.33
N ALA A 75 10.98 3.76 0.80
CA ALA A 75 10.82 5.03 1.52
C ALA A 75 11.27 6.22 0.66
N GLY A 76 12.41 6.10 -0.04
CA GLY A 76 12.90 7.12 -0.98
C GLY A 76 11.91 7.35 -2.13
N SER A 77 11.39 6.27 -2.71
CA SER A 77 10.37 6.35 -3.77
C SER A 77 9.08 7.01 -3.28
N ILE A 78 8.65 6.71 -2.05
CA ILE A 78 7.48 7.33 -1.43
C ILE A 78 7.68 8.84 -1.27
N GLY A 79 8.82 9.24 -0.70
CA GLY A 79 9.16 10.65 -0.49
C GLY A 79 9.23 11.42 -1.81
N ALA A 80 9.86 10.85 -2.83
CA ALA A 80 10.01 11.50 -4.14
C ALA A 80 8.68 11.67 -4.89
N ARG A 81 7.81 10.64 -4.87
CA ARG A 81 6.58 10.64 -5.70
C ARG A 81 5.35 11.22 -4.99
N TRP A 82 5.23 11.03 -3.67
CA TRP A 82 4.05 11.44 -2.92
C TRP A 82 4.35 12.42 -1.79
N GLY A 83 5.62 12.72 -1.50
CA GLY A 83 6.02 13.62 -0.42
C GLY A 83 5.94 13.02 0.98
N GLY A 84 5.32 11.84 1.15
CA GLY A 84 5.20 11.15 2.43
C GLY A 84 4.01 10.19 2.50
N LEU A 85 3.84 9.55 3.66
CA LEU A 85 2.69 8.68 3.96
C LEU A 85 1.69 9.41 4.86
N GLY A 86 0.40 9.23 4.59
CA GLY A 86 -0.67 9.62 5.52
C GLY A 86 -1.00 8.52 6.54
N LEU A 87 -0.74 7.25 6.18
CA LEU A 87 -0.97 6.10 7.03
C LEU A 87 0.07 5.00 6.72
N TRP A 88 0.55 4.34 7.77
CA TRP A 88 1.31 3.10 7.66
C TRP A 88 0.65 2.02 8.52
N VAL A 89 0.24 0.92 7.89
CA VAL A 89 -0.24 -0.29 8.54
C VAL A 89 0.82 -1.36 8.40
N HIS A 90 1.42 -1.76 9.52
CA HIS A 90 2.37 -2.86 9.55
C HIS A 90 1.68 -4.16 9.96
N ALA A 91 1.28 -4.99 8.99
CA ALA A 91 0.62 -6.27 9.22
C ALA A 91 1.43 -7.47 8.69
N ALA A 92 2.71 -7.24 8.37
CA ALA A 92 3.64 -8.32 8.05
C ALA A 92 4.09 -9.04 9.34
N ILE A 93 4.21 -10.37 9.26
CA ILE A 93 4.85 -11.21 10.28
C ILE A 93 6.10 -11.80 9.63
N HIS A 94 7.21 -11.72 10.33
CA HIS A 94 8.54 -12.15 9.89
C HIS A 94 9.00 -13.36 10.70
#